data_AF-A0A7R8Z4M0-F1
#
_entry.id   AF-A0A7R8Z4M0-F1
#
_cell.length_a   1.000
_cell.length_b   1.000
_cell.length_c   1.000
_cell.angle_alpha   90.00
_cell.angle_beta   90.00
_cell.angle_gamma   90.00
#
_symmetry.space_group_name_H-M   'P 1'
#
loop_
_entity.id
_entity.type
_entity.pdbx_description
1 polymer ?
#
loop_
_entity_poly.entity_id
_entity_poly.type
_entity_poly.pdbx_seq_one_letter_code
_entity_poly.pdbx_strand_id
1 'polypeptide(L)'
;MFSQISRQVAVQVARNFSTSSTNNFKVAVCGASGGIGQPLSLLLKVNPLVTDLALYDIVHTPGVAADLSHIDTASGVKGYVGAEQVAACLKGADLVVIPAGVPPLKALNGEKNVVECAYVESKVTEAAYFSTPLLLGKNGIEENLGLPKLNDFEKKLLDTALPELKKNINKGIEFAKK
;
A
#
# COMPACT_ATOMS: atom_id res chain seq x y z
N MET A 1 -14.13 50.95 58.01
CA MET A 1 -13.25 49.81 57.72
C MET A 1 -13.73 49.16 56.43
N PHE A 2 -12.88 49.27 55.41
CA PHE A 2 -12.76 48.50 54.16
C PHE A 2 -14.03 48.15 53.36
N SER A 3 -14.33 48.75 52.20
CA SER A 3 -13.57 48.96 50.94
C SER A 3 -13.66 47.78 49.96
N GLN A 4 -14.27 48.10 48.81
CA GLN A 4 -13.99 47.62 47.45
C GLN A 4 -14.60 46.30 46.94
N ILE A 5 -15.75 46.49 46.29
CA ILE A 5 -16.12 45.90 45.00
C ILE A 5 -14.90 45.92 44.06
N SER A 6 -14.43 44.76 43.63
CA SER A 6 -13.43 44.63 42.57
C SER A 6 -13.97 43.70 41.49
N ARG A 7 -14.43 44.32 40.40
CA ARG A 7 -14.80 43.70 39.13
C ARG A 7 -13.51 43.26 38.45
N GLN A 8 -13.08 42.02 38.62
CA GLN A 8 -11.98 41.47 37.82
C GLN A 8 -12.52 41.12 36.43
N VAL A 9 -12.31 42.04 35.49
CA VAL A 9 -12.30 41.74 34.06
C VAL A 9 -11.06 40.87 33.83
N ALA A 10 -11.25 39.56 33.76
CA ALA A 10 -10.19 38.66 33.32
C ALA A 10 -9.88 38.98 31.86
N VAL A 11 -8.77 39.69 31.63
CA VAL A 11 -8.21 39.93 30.30
C VAL A 11 -7.84 38.58 29.71
N GLN A 12 -8.58 38.16 28.70
CA GLN A 12 -8.34 36.96 27.91
C GLN A 12 -7.07 37.18 27.07
N VAL A 13 -5.90 36.91 27.65
CA VAL A 13 -4.66 36.82 26.87
C VAL A 13 -4.62 35.45 26.23
N ALA A 14 -5.38 35.28 25.14
CA ALA A 14 -5.19 34.15 24.24
C ALA A 14 -3.83 34.33 23.56
N ARG A 15 -2.79 33.65 24.07
CA ARG A 15 -1.50 33.52 23.37
C ARG A 15 -1.66 32.54 22.23
N ASN A 16 -2.26 32.98 21.12
CA ASN A 16 -2.25 32.25 19.85
C ASN A 16 -0.91 32.47 19.13
N PHE A 17 0.14 31.78 19.57
CA PHE A 17 1.36 31.61 18.79
C PHE A 17 1.30 30.29 18.03
N SER A 18 0.48 30.22 16.98
CA SER A 18 0.65 29.24 15.91
C SER A 18 0.10 29.82 14.63
N THR A 19 0.97 30.09 13.66
CA THR A 19 0.64 30.56 12.31
C THR A 19 0.42 29.42 11.32
N SER A 20 0.49 28.16 11.78
CA SER A 20 0.26 27.00 10.94
C SER A 20 -1.15 26.47 11.19
N SER A 21 -2.01 26.54 10.19
CA SER A 21 -3.23 25.74 10.15
C SER A 21 -2.84 24.26 10.29
N THR A 22 -3.27 23.61 11.37
CA THR A 22 -3.11 22.17 11.52
C THR A 22 -3.96 21.50 10.45
N ASN A 23 -3.33 21.04 9.37
CA ASN A 23 -4.01 20.22 8.39
C ASN A 23 -4.24 18.85 9.03
N ASN A 24 -5.52 18.55 9.29
CA ASN A 24 -5.97 17.29 9.84
C ASN A 24 -6.17 16.32 8.70
N PHE A 25 -5.19 15.46 8.42
CA PHE A 25 -5.31 14.48 7.34
C PHE A 25 -5.88 13.16 7.86
N LYS A 26 -6.83 12.62 7.09
CA LYS A 26 -7.23 11.22 7.19
C LYS A 26 -6.41 10.37 6.22
N VAL A 27 -5.71 9.37 6.75
CA VAL A 27 -4.91 8.43 5.97
C VAL A 27 -5.51 7.03 6.06
N ALA A 28 -5.72 6.39 4.90
CA ALA A 28 -6.11 4.99 4.82
C ALA A 28 -4.93 4.11 4.38
N VAL A 29 -4.70 3.00 5.07
CA VAL A 29 -3.66 2.02 4.73
C VAL A 29 -4.32 0.70 4.33
N CYS A 30 -4.15 0.29 3.08
CA CYS A 30 -4.68 -0.96 2.53
C CYS A 30 -3.60 -2.04 2.49
N GLY A 31 -3.72 -3.07 3.32
CA GLY A 31 -2.66 -4.04 3.60
C GLY A 31 -1.96 -3.79 4.94
N ALA A 32 -2.69 -3.22 5.91
CA ALA A 32 -2.15 -2.77 7.19
C ALA A 32 -1.63 -3.91 8.08
N SER A 33 -2.09 -5.14 7.89
CA SER A 33 -1.65 -6.31 8.66
C SER A 33 -0.41 -6.98 8.06
N GLY A 34 0.00 -6.59 6.85
CA GLY A 34 1.19 -7.12 6.19
C GLY A 34 2.51 -6.67 6.80
N GLY A 35 3.61 -7.30 6.39
CA GLY A 35 4.95 -7.00 6.92
C GLY A 35 5.44 -5.58 6.66
N ILE A 36 4.94 -4.92 5.61
CA ILE A 36 5.18 -3.49 5.34
C ILE A 36 4.12 -2.63 6.02
N GLY A 37 2.86 -3.08 6.01
CA GLY A 37 1.72 -2.33 6.52
C GLY A 37 1.79 -2.01 8.00
N GLN A 38 2.22 -2.95 8.83
CA GLN A 38 2.31 -2.75 10.28
C GLN A 38 3.32 -1.64 10.66
N PRO A 39 4.61 -1.71 10.27
CA PRO A 39 5.56 -0.66 10.60
C PRO A 39 5.20 0.69 9.95
N LEU A 40 4.64 0.67 8.73
CA LEU A 40 4.14 1.89 8.09
C LEU A 40 3.00 2.53 8.91
N SER A 41 2.05 1.73 9.38
CA SER A 41 0.91 2.19 10.19
C SER A 41 1.38 2.75 11.53
N LEU A 42 2.42 2.16 12.14
CA LEU A 42 3.07 2.70 13.33
C LEU A 42 3.69 4.09 13.06
N LEU A 43 4.43 4.24 11.96
CA LEU A 43 5.04 5.54 11.62
C LEU A 43 3.97 6.60 11.32
N LEU A 44 2.88 6.23 10.65
CA LEU A 44 1.75 7.12 10.39
C LEU A 44 1.02 7.51 11.67
N LYS A 45 0.88 6.59 12.64
CA LYS A 45 0.28 6.84 13.95
C LYS A 45 1.04 7.94 14.71
N VAL A 46 2.37 7.96 14.60
CA VAL A 46 3.26 8.94 15.26
C VAL A 46 3.33 10.28 14.51
N ASN A 47 2.88 10.34 13.26
CA ASN A 47 2.97 11.56 12.45
C ASN A 47 1.94 12.61 12.92
N PRO A 48 2.37 13.83 13.33
CA PRO A 48 1.47 14.87 13.83
C PRO A 48 0.52 15.46 12.78
N LEU A 49 0.76 15.21 11.49
CA LEU A 49 -0.14 15.63 10.40
C LEU A 49 -1.30 14.66 10.20
N VAL A 50 -1.19 13.43 10.70
CA VAL A 50 -2.23 12.41 10.59
C VAL A 50 -3.12 12.52 11.82
N THR A 51 -4.42 12.73 11.63
CA THR A 51 -5.39 12.83 12.73
C THR A 51 -6.39 11.67 12.76
N ASP A 52 -6.58 10.98 11.64
CA ASP A 52 -7.41 9.78 11.55
C ASP A 52 -6.68 8.74 10.68
N LEU A 53 -6.38 7.59 11.26
CA LEU A 53 -5.72 6.48 10.61
C LEU A 53 -6.70 5.31 10.44
N ALA A 54 -7.14 5.10 9.22
CA ALA A 54 -8.00 3.99 8.84
C ALA A 54 -7.14 2.83 8.32
N LEU A 55 -7.18 1.69 9.01
CA LEU A 55 -6.41 0.51 8.66
C LEU A 55 -7.34 -0.50 8.01
N TYR A 56 -6.99 -0.97 6.82
CA TYR A 56 -7.72 -2.01 6.12
C TYR A 56 -6.81 -3.19 5.80
N ASP A 57 -7.34 -4.39 5.99
CA ASP A 57 -6.75 -5.64 5.52
C ASP A 57 -7.85 -6.71 5.42
N ILE A 58 -7.55 -7.82 4.75
CA ILE A 58 -8.45 -8.97 4.67
C ILE A 58 -8.53 -9.71 6.01
N VAL A 59 -7.47 -9.66 6.83
CA VAL A 59 -7.37 -10.36 8.12
C VAL A 59 -6.62 -9.52 9.15
N HIS A 60 -6.85 -9.83 10.44
CA HIS A 60 -6.09 -9.32 11.60
C HIS A 60 -6.10 -7.81 11.88
N THR A 61 -6.71 -7.00 11.02
CA THR A 61 -6.75 -5.52 11.17
C THR A 61 -7.31 -5.02 12.51
N PRO A 62 -8.33 -5.65 13.13
CA PRO A 62 -8.82 -5.20 14.43
C PRO A 62 -7.75 -5.28 15.54
N GLY A 63 -6.87 -6.28 15.49
CA GLY A 63 -5.77 -6.43 16.44
C GLY A 63 -4.69 -5.37 16.23
N VAL A 64 -4.31 -5.10 14.97
CA VAL A 64 -3.35 -4.05 14.61
C VAL A 64 -3.87 -2.67 15.04
N ALA A 65 -5.15 -2.39 14.79
CA ALA A 65 -5.77 -1.15 15.21
C ALA A 65 -5.81 -1.00 16.74
N ALA A 66 -6.13 -2.09 17.46
CA ALA A 66 -6.13 -2.09 18.91
C ALA A 66 -4.73 -1.80 19.46
N ASP A 67 -3.69 -2.46 18.93
CA ASP A 67 -2.29 -2.23 19.33
C ASP A 67 -1.90 -0.75 19.16
N LEU A 68 -2.09 -0.22 17.96
CA LEU A 68 -1.75 1.18 17.65
C LEU A 68 -2.59 2.21 18.43
N SER A 69 -3.82 1.88 18.83
CA SER A 69 -4.67 2.79 19.60
C SER A 69 -4.14 3.10 21.01
N HIS A 70 -3.23 2.27 21.55
CA HIS A 70 -2.59 2.50 22.84
C HIS A 70 -1.45 3.53 22.79
N ILE A 71 -1.00 3.93 21.59
CA ILE A 71 0.08 4.89 21.43
C ILE A 71 -0.48 6.30 21.70
N ASP A 72 0.07 6.96 22.71
CA ASP A 72 -0.33 8.30 23.19
C ASP A 72 0.01 9.41 22.18
N THR A 73 -0.80 9.49 21.13
CA THR A 73 -0.75 10.46 20.04
C THR A 73 -2.18 10.86 19.69
N ALA A 74 -2.36 12.10 19.22
CA ALA A 74 -3.69 12.67 18.98
C ALA A 74 -4.51 11.99 17.86
N SER A 75 -3.86 11.19 17.02
CA SER A 75 -4.47 10.52 15.87
C SER A 75 -5.45 9.42 16.30
N GLY A 76 -6.67 9.42 15.77
CA GLY A 76 -7.58 8.28 15.88
C GLY A 76 -7.08 7.08 15.08
N VAL A 77 -7.40 5.85 15.51
CA VAL A 77 -7.13 4.64 14.74
C VAL A 77 -8.40 3.80 14.66
N LYS A 78 -8.73 3.32 13.46
CA LYS A 78 -9.84 2.37 13.26
C LYS A 78 -9.44 1.26 12.30
N GLY A 79 -9.68 0.03 12.72
CA GLY A 79 -9.48 -1.16 11.90
C GLY A 79 -10.73 -1.53 11.11
N TYR A 80 -10.53 -1.93 9.87
CA TYR A 80 -11.53 -2.42 8.92
C TYR A 80 -11.07 -3.77 8.38
N VAL A 81 -11.95 -4.76 8.41
CA VAL A 81 -11.63 -6.14 8.05
C VAL A 81 -12.64 -6.70 7.07
N GLY A 82 -12.16 -7.48 6.09
CA GLY A 82 -13.01 -8.10 5.07
C GLY A 82 -13.35 -7.15 3.92
N ALA A 83 -13.54 -7.73 2.73
CA ALA A 83 -13.69 -6.99 1.48
C ALA A 83 -14.84 -5.97 1.51
N GLU A 84 -15.92 -6.29 2.21
CA GLU A 84 -17.10 -5.46 2.42
C GLU A 84 -16.82 -4.15 3.18
N GLN A 85 -15.76 -4.08 3.98
CA GLN A 85 -15.44 -2.89 4.77
C GLN A 85 -14.48 -1.91 4.08
N VAL A 86 -13.94 -2.26 2.91
CA VAL A 86 -12.97 -1.40 2.19
C VAL A 86 -13.55 -0.03 1.86
N ALA A 87 -14.82 0.02 1.43
CA ALA A 87 -15.49 1.28 1.09
C ALA A 87 -15.63 2.19 2.33
N ALA A 88 -15.89 1.59 3.51
CA ALA A 88 -16.00 2.32 4.76
C ALA A 88 -14.63 2.82 5.28
N CYS A 89 -13.54 2.09 5.00
CA CYS A 89 -12.17 2.52 5.29
C CYS A 89 -11.79 3.77 4.46
N LEU A 90 -12.04 3.71 3.16
CA LEU A 90 -11.64 4.74 2.19
C LEU A 90 -12.49 6.02 2.26
N LYS A 91 -13.67 5.97 2.88
CA LYS A 91 -14.59 7.11 2.94
C LYS A 91 -13.93 8.34 3.59
N GLY A 92 -13.73 9.39 2.79
CA GLY A 92 -13.17 10.67 3.26
C GLY A 92 -11.67 10.62 3.54
N ALA A 93 -10.94 9.61 3.05
CA ALA A 93 -9.48 9.59 3.15
C ALA A 93 -8.86 10.64 2.20
N ASP A 94 -7.94 11.44 2.71
CA ASP A 94 -7.17 12.42 1.93
C ASP A 94 -5.95 11.76 1.26
N LEU A 95 -5.44 10.70 1.87
CA LEU A 95 -4.34 9.88 1.36
C LEU A 95 -4.67 8.41 1.53
N VAL A 96 -4.46 7.62 0.47
CA VAL A 96 -4.58 6.16 0.50
C VAL A 96 -3.21 5.57 0.16
N VAL A 97 -2.66 4.78 1.08
CA VAL A 97 -1.41 4.05 0.89
C VAL A 97 -1.72 2.56 0.74
N ILE A 98 -1.21 1.92 -0.31
CA ILE A 98 -1.53 0.52 -0.64
C ILE A 98 -0.24 -0.34 -0.57
N PRO A 99 0.21 -0.74 0.63
CA PRO A 99 1.27 -1.73 0.78
C PRO A 99 0.81 -3.18 0.54
N ALA A 100 -0.49 -3.43 0.32
CA ALA A 100 -1.02 -4.76 0.05
C ALA A 100 -0.34 -5.41 -1.16
N GLY A 101 0.05 -6.68 -0.99
CA GLY A 101 0.67 -7.50 -2.03
C GLY A 101 0.93 -8.89 -1.48
N VAL A 102 1.13 -9.87 -2.38
CA VAL A 102 1.46 -11.24 -2.00
C VAL A 102 2.97 -11.42 -2.15
N PRO A 103 3.76 -11.52 -1.07
CA PRO A 103 5.19 -11.74 -1.24
C PRO A 103 5.45 -13.09 -1.94
N PRO A 104 6.35 -13.16 -2.95
CA PRO A 104 6.67 -14.40 -3.65
C PRO A 104 7.15 -15.52 -2.72
N LEU A 105 7.74 -15.15 -1.57
CA LEU A 105 8.20 -16.08 -0.54
C LEU A 105 7.09 -16.97 0.04
N LYS A 106 5.81 -16.55 -0.07
CA LYS A 106 4.67 -17.36 0.34
C LYS A 106 4.54 -18.66 -0.43
N ALA A 107 4.88 -18.63 -1.72
CA ALA A 107 4.93 -19.82 -2.55
C ALA A 107 5.97 -20.82 -2.05
N LEU A 108 7.16 -20.32 -1.66
CA LEU A 108 8.23 -21.14 -1.06
C LEU A 108 7.80 -21.79 0.26
N ASN A 109 6.96 -21.10 1.03
CA ASN A 109 6.37 -21.63 2.27
C ASN A 109 5.22 -22.62 2.04
N GLY A 110 4.78 -22.80 0.79
CA GLY A 110 3.72 -23.75 0.43
C GLY A 110 2.31 -23.19 0.42
N GLU A 111 2.15 -21.87 0.44
CA GLU A 111 0.86 -21.25 0.14
C GLU A 111 0.48 -21.55 -1.31
N LYS A 112 -0.79 -21.91 -1.54
CA LYS A 112 -1.33 -22.20 -2.87
C LYS A 112 -1.87 -20.93 -3.51
N ASN A 113 -1.93 -20.91 -4.84
CA ASN A 113 -2.47 -19.80 -5.63
C ASN A 113 -1.69 -18.49 -5.49
N VAL A 114 -0.37 -18.56 -5.27
CA VAL A 114 0.50 -17.39 -5.30
C VAL A 114 0.80 -17.08 -6.77
N VAL A 115 0.16 -16.02 -7.28
CA VAL A 115 0.34 -15.58 -8.67
C VAL A 115 1.09 -14.26 -8.67
N GLU A 116 2.24 -14.23 -9.33
CA GLU A 116 3.06 -13.03 -9.44
C GLU A 116 3.55 -12.83 -10.88
N CYS A 117 3.63 -11.58 -11.31
CA CYS A 117 4.17 -11.25 -12.62
C CYS A 117 5.69 -11.22 -12.55
N ALA A 118 6.36 -12.05 -13.35
CA ALA A 118 7.81 -12.06 -13.42
C ALA A 118 8.31 -12.16 -14.86
N TYR A 119 9.48 -11.55 -15.12
CA TYR A 119 10.17 -11.64 -16.41
C TYR A 119 11.01 -12.90 -16.46
N VAL A 120 10.59 -13.88 -17.25
CA VAL A 120 11.21 -15.20 -17.32
C VAL A 120 11.34 -15.65 -18.77
N GLU A 121 12.15 -16.68 -19.01
CA GLU A 121 12.16 -17.35 -20.31
C GLU A 121 10.75 -17.86 -20.61
N SER A 122 10.22 -17.51 -21.78
CA SER A 122 8.80 -17.71 -22.08
C SER A 122 8.59 -17.99 -23.55
N LYS A 123 7.57 -18.81 -23.82
CA LYS A 123 7.09 -19.13 -25.18
C LYS A 123 5.73 -18.51 -25.48
N VAL A 124 5.22 -17.65 -24.58
CA VAL A 124 3.90 -17.03 -24.69
C VAL A 124 3.87 -16.00 -25.82
N THR A 125 5.03 -15.42 -26.15
CA THR A 125 5.22 -14.54 -27.31
C THR A 125 6.44 -15.02 -28.09
N GLU A 126 6.70 -14.41 -29.24
CA GLU A 126 7.88 -14.67 -30.04
C GLU A 126 9.19 -14.08 -29.47
N ALA A 127 9.14 -13.38 -28.33
CA ALA A 127 10.32 -12.96 -27.57
C ALA A 127 10.76 -14.09 -26.63
N ALA A 128 12.08 -14.36 -26.55
CA ALA A 128 12.62 -15.44 -25.73
C ALA A 128 12.36 -15.28 -24.22
N TYR A 129 12.17 -14.04 -23.76
CA TYR A 129 11.82 -13.70 -22.39
C TYR A 129 10.64 -12.74 -22.39
N PHE A 130 9.70 -12.94 -21.48
CA PHE A 130 8.51 -12.10 -21.39
C PHE A 130 7.95 -12.08 -19.95
N SER A 131 7.28 -10.98 -19.59
CA SER A 131 6.60 -10.86 -18.30
C SER A 131 5.16 -11.31 -18.39
N THR A 132 4.81 -12.37 -17.67
CA THR A 132 3.43 -12.87 -17.55
C THR A 132 3.12 -13.23 -16.10
N PRO A 133 1.83 -13.35 -15.73
CA PRO A 133 1.44 -13.92 -14.45
C PRO A 133 1.90 -15.38 -14.36
N LEU A 134 2.63 -15.71 -13.32
CA LEU A 134 3.15 -17.05 -13.05
C LEU A 134 2.54 -17.57 -11.76
N LEU A 135 2.08 -18.82 -11.78
CA LEU A 135 1.78 -19.56 -10.58
C LEU A 135 3.10 -20.02 -9.95
N LEU A 136 3.33 -19.60 -8.71
CA LEU A 136 4.52 -19.96 -7.95
C LEU A 136 4.19 -21.05 -6.94
N GLY A 137 5.15 -21.96 -6.74
CA GLY A 137 5.12 -22.99 -5.72
C GLY A 137 6.46 -23.16 -5.01
N LYS A 138 6.59 -24.25 -4.23
CA LYS A 138 7.75 -24.48 -3.37
C LYS A 138 9.07 -24.60 -4.13
N ASN A 139 9.01 -25.08 -5.37
CA ASN A 139 10.17 -25.36 -6.22
C ASN A 139 10.36 -24.32 -7.33
N GLY A 140 9.73 -23.14 -7.20
CA GLY A 140 9.80 -22.07 -8.20
C GLY A 140 8.50 -21.94 -9.00
N ILE A 141 8.61 -21.76 -10.32
CA ILE A 141 7.47 -21.53 -11.21
C ILE A 141 6.77 -22.88 -11.45
N GLU A 142 5.51 -22.98 -11.05
CA GLU A 142 4.68 -24.17 -11.32
C GLU A 142 4.00 -24.07 -12.69
N GLU A 143 3.50 -22.88 -13.04
CA GLU A 143 2.79 -22.67 -14.31
C GLU A 143 2.94 -21.24 -14.81
N ASN A 144 3.01 -21.06 -16.13
CA ASN A 144 2.87 -19.76 -16.78
C ASN A 144 1.43 -19.57 -17.25
N LEU A 145 0.71 -18.61 -16.67
CA LEU A 145 -0.70 -18.36 -16.94
C LEU A 145 -0.95 -17.60 -18.26
N GLY A 146 0.12 -17.25 -18.97
CA GLY A 146 0.05 -16.66 -20.30
C GLY A 146 -0.41 -15.20 -20.32
N LEU A 147 -0.81 -14.73 -21.49
CA LEU A 147 -1.40 -13.40 -21.65
C LEU A 147 -2.91 -13.47 -21.36
N PRO A 148 -3.47 -12.43 -20.71
CA PRO A 148 -4.92 -12.31 -20.60
C PRO A 148 -5.54 -12.11 -21.99
N LYS A 149 -6.87 -12.17 -22.05
CA LYS A 149 -7.60 -11.89 -23.29
C LYS A 149 -7.41 -10.43 -23.71
N LEU A 150 -6.55 -10.21 -24.70
CA LEU A 150 -6.25 -8.88 -25.23
C LEU A 150 -7.33 -8.41 -26.20
N ASN A 151 -7.69 -7.13 -26.10
CA ASN A 151 -8.47 -6.45 -27.12
C ASN A 151 -7.57 -6.02 -28.30
N ASP A 152 -8.17 -5.53 -29.39
CA ASP A 152 -7.42 -5.23 -30.62
C ASP A 152 -6.43 -4.07 -30.46
N PHE A 153 -6.74 -3.12 -29.57
CA PHE A 153 -5.82 -2.03 -29.23
C PHE A 153 -4.59 -2.56 -28.48
N GLU A 154 -4.79 -3.43 -27.48
CA GLU A 154 -3.72 -4.04 -26.68
C GLU A 154 -2.82 -4.96 -27.52
N LYS A 155 -3.41 -5.75 -28.43
CA LYS A 155 -2.64 -6.58 -29.38
C LYS A 155 -1.72 -5.71 -30.23
N LYS A 156 -2.23 -4.60 -30.76
CA LYS A 156 -1.43 -3.68 -31.57
C LYS A 156 -0.27 -3.06 -30.77
N LEU A 157 -0.50 -2.73 -29.50
CA LEU A 157 0.57 -2.24 -28.61
C LEU A 157 1.62 -3.32 -28.37
N LEU A 158 1.20 -4.57 -28.14
CA LEU A 158 2.10 -5.69 -27.96
C LEU A 158 2.97 -5.91 -29.21
N ASP A 159 2.35 -5.98 -30.39
CA ASP A 159 3.03 -6.13 -31.69
C ASP A 159 4.05 -5.01 -31.94
N THR A 160 3.73 -3.79 -31.50
CA THR A 160 4.63 -2.63 -31.63
C THR A 160 5.82 -2.73 -30.67
N ALA A 161 5.62 -3.25 -29.46
CA ALA A 161 6.66 -3.33 -28.43
C ALA A 161 7.62 -4.52 -28.63
N LEU A 162 7.14 -5.63 -29.21
CA LEU A 162 7.89 -6.88 -29.36
C LEU A 162 9.24 -6.74 -30.10
N PRO A 163 9.37 -5.96 -31.20
CA PRO A 163 10.64 -5.76 -31.88
C PRO A 163 11.70 -5.09 -30.97
N GLU A 164 11.31 -4.07 -30.21
CA GLU A 164 12.20 -3.39 -29.29
C GLU A 164 12.60 -4.30 -28.12
N LEU A 165 11.63 -5.03 -27.56
CA LEU A 165 11.87 -5.99 -26.49
C LEU A 165 12.90 -7.06 -26.92
N LYS A 166 12.75 -7.63 -28.12
CA LYS A 166 13.73 -8.59 -28.68
C LYS A 166 15.12 -8.01 -28.81
N LYS A 167 15.24 -6.76 -29.27
CA LYS A 167 16.54 -6.06 -29.36
C LYS A 167 17.18 -5.93 -27.98
N ASN A 168 16.40 -5.57 -26.97
CA ASN A 168 16.90 -5.41 -25.59
C ASN A 168 17.29 -6.76 -24.96
N ILE A 169 16.51 -7.81 -25.21
CA ILE A 169 16.86 -9.19 -24.82
C ILE A 169 18.20 -9.60 -25.38
N ASN A 170 18.40 -9.44 -26.69
CA ASN A 170 19.64 -9.85 -27.34
C ASN A 170 20.86 -9.12 -26.77
N LYS A 171 20.74 -7.81 -26.52
CA LYS A 171 21.78 -7.03 -25.83
C LYS A 171 22.10 -7.62 -24.44
N GLY A 172 21.08 -8.00 -23.67
CA GLY A 172 21.27 -8.63 -22.36
C GLY A 172 21.98 -9.99 -22.45
N ILE A 173 21.59 -10.82 -23.42
CA ILE A 173 22.24 -12.12 -23.67
C ILE A 173 23.70 -11.95 -24.10
N GLU A 174 23.98 -11.00 -24.99
CA GLU A 174 25.34 -10.67 -25.41
C GLU A 174 26.19 -10.14 -24.27
N PHE A 175 25.61 -9.33 -23.39
CA PHE A 175 26.28 -8.82 -22.21
C PHE A 175 26.69 -9.95 -21.25
N ALA A 176 25.80 -10.90 -20.98
CA ALA A 176 26.07 -12.02 -20.07
C ALA A 176 27.11 -13.03 -20.59
N LYS A 177 27.42 -13.01 -21.90
CA LYS A 177 28.44 -13.87 -22.53
C LYS A 177 29.86 -13.31 -22.45
N LYS A 178 30.02 -12.05 -22.03
CA LYS A 178 31.33 -11.40 -21.84
C LYS A 178 31.84 -11.68 -20.43
#